data_AF-A0A017T8E7-F1
#
_entry.id   AF-A0A017T8E7-F1
#
_cell.length_a   1.000
_cell.length_b   1.000
_cell.length_c   1.000
_cell.angle_alpha   90.00
_cell.angle_beta   90.00
_cell.angle_gamma   90.00
#
_symmetry.space_group_name_H-M   'P 1'
#
loop_
_entity.id
_entity.type
_entity.pdbx_description
1 polymer ?
#
loop_
_entity_poly.entity_id
_entity_poly.type
_entity_poly.pdbx_seq_one_letter_code
_entity_poly.pdbx_strand_id
1 'polypeptide(L)'
;MQRRDPSPESASAARFEGGDLGWEPPSVPPSGPASWPVSSSPAGQRPRFEGESEVLSVSELDRRLKRLLEGSTANLRVEGEVSGLKRAPSGHAYFALKDEREEACIECVMYRTAGPRSLRALQDGERVVVTGKASLYVPRGRLQFIVESAAPAGRGALLEALERLKEQLAAEGLFALERKRPLPREPRVIGVVTSGSGAVIHDIVKVAFRRGGARVLLARALVQGPGASAQICRAIGLLEQVPEVDVIIVGRGGGSADDLSAFNDEAVVRRVAQARVPVVSAVGHEVDVSLTDLCADARAATPSQAAELLVPDAGARRRELGLLSVRLSRAVGHTLAAARADLDRRVAALGSPERLLAEPQQEVDELRGRLERAMERRISGERAGLAQIERRLAGRHPRAVIAGARADLGPLLVRLGAATRRYVRGLRGRFAEDVARLSAMSPLSVLARGYAITTDASGRAILDARTVAAGERIVVRVHEGSLRATVTASAGPGEPLGEGTEADGGGSNGGSGGGGMSVGGVGSSGGRARGVRAPRRRAARIEGEQLRLGLEPSEEPRSDG
;
A
#
# COMPACT_ATOMS: atom_id res chain seq x y z
N MET A 1 17.19 51.06 -6.67
CA MET A 1 16.32 51.40 -5.52
C MET A 1 16.68 50.51 -4.34
N GLN A 2 16.57 51.04 -3.11
CA GLN A 2 17.21 50.50 -1.91
C GLN A 2 16.56 49.20 -1.42
N ARG A 3 17.40 48.24 -1.03
CA ARG A 3 17.01 47.21 -0.04
C ARG A 3 17.24 47.79 1.36
N ARG A 4 16.33 47.51 2.30
CA ARG A 4 16.52 47.71 3.74
C ARG A 4 16.32 46.38 4.44
N ASP A 5 17.32 45.96 5.21
CA ASP A 5 17.22 44.84 6.13
C ASP A 5 16.50 45.27 7.43
N PRO A 6 15.85 44.33 8.13
CA PRO A 6 15.67 44.37 9.58
C PRO A 6 16.61 43.39 10.28
N SER A 7 17.24 43.83 11.37
CA SER A 7 18.19 43.07 12.19
C SER A 7 17.56 41.86 12.91
N PRO A 8 18.34 40.81 13.20
CA PRO A 8 18.00 39.79 14.20
C PRO A 8 18.63 40.12 15.56
N GLU A 9 17.83 40.18 16.63
CA GLU A 9 18.34 40.04 18.01
C GLU A 9 18.25 38.56 18.41
N SER A 10 19.41 37.88 18.44
CA SER A 10 19.55 36.52 18.96
C SER A 10 20.27 36.54 20.31
N ALA A 11 19.80 35.69 21.23
CA ALA A 11 20.19 35.71 22.63
C ALA A 11 21.68 35.41 22.88
N SER A 12 22.22 36.08 23.90
CA SER A 12 23.52 35.76 24.50
C SER A 12 23.52 34.35 25.09
N ALA A 13 24.52 33.54 24.71
CA ALA A 13 24.76 32.22 25.27
C ALA A 13 25.89 32.29 26.30
N ALA A 14 25.53 32.22 27.59
CA ALA A 14 26.50 31.97 28.66
C ALA A 14 26.57 30.45 28.94
N ARG A 15 27.76 29.87 28.75
CA ARG A 15 28.04 28.48 29.15
C ARG A 15 28.22 28.43 30.67
N PHE A 16 27.67 27.41 31.31
CA PHE A 16 28.13 26.94 32.61
C PHE A 16 28.32 25.43 32.54
N GLU A 17 29.42 24.95 33.12
CA GLU A 17 29.90 23.57 32.97
C GLU A 17 29.27 22.63 33.99
N GLY A 18 29.43 21.33 33.76
CA GLY A 18 28.67 20.28 34.43
C GLY A 18 29.06 19.99 35.89
N GLY A 19 28.11 19.36 36.59
CA GLY A 19 28.35 18.65 37.85
C GLY A 19 27.41 17.44 37.90
N ASP A 20 27.98 16.24 37.93
CA ASP A 20 27.24 14.97 37.99
C ASP A 20 26.45 14.84 39.29
N LEU A 21 25.16 14.51 39.19
CA LEU A 21 24.44 13.74 40.21
C LEU A 21 23.43 12.80 39.53
N GLY A 22 23.55 11.50 39.81
CA GLY A 22 22.74 10.45 39.19
C GLY A 22 21.29 10.43 39.64
N TRP A 23 20.41 9.99 38.74
CA TRP A 23 18.97 9.78 38.99
C TRP A 23 18.70 8.30 39.25
N GLU A 24 18.22 7.95 40.45
CA GLU A 24 17.62 6.66 40.77
C GLU A 24 16.08 6.79 40.86
N PRO A 25 15.32 5.73 40.51
CA PRO A 25 13.86 5.78 40.47
C PRO A 25 13.22 5.74 41.88
N PRO A 26 12.04 6.35 42.07
CA PRO A 26 11.36 6.34 43.36
C PRO A 26 10.84 4.93 43.71
N SER A 27 11.22 4.45 44.89
CA SER A 27 10.76 3.18 45.44
C SER A 27 9.35 3.28 46.05
N VAL A 28 8.56 2.23 45.86
CA VAL A 28 7.19 2.11 46.39
C VAL A 28 7.24 1.75 47.88
N PRO A 29 6.55 2.47 48.78
CA PRO A 29 6.47 2.07 50.18
C PRO A 29 5.50 0.88 50.36
N PRO A 30 5.83 -0.11 51.21
CA PRO A 30 4.95 -1.23 51.48
C PRO A 30 3.73 -0.81 52.31
N SER A 31 2.58 -1.41 52.03
CA SER A 31 1.35 -1.25 52.79
C SER A 31 1.44 -1.92 54.16
N GLY A 32 1.35 -1.11 55.22
CA GLY A 32 1.19 -1.56 56.61
C GLY A 32 0.03 -0.81 57.29
N PRO A 33 -0.53 -1.34 58.40
CA PRO A 33 -1.67 -0.72 59.07
C PRO A 33 -1.29 0.67 59.61
N ALA A 34 -2.20 1.64 59.48
CA ALA A 34 -1.96 3.03 59.82
C ALA A 34 -1.68 3.22 61.33
N SER A 35 -0.39 3.26 61.69
CA SER A 35 0.04 3.77 62.99
C SER A 35 -0.17 5.27 63.02
N TRP A 36 -0.87 5.74 64.05
CA TRP A 36 -1.04 7.14 64.42
C TRP A 36 0.28 7.93 64.28
N PRO A 37 0.25 9.22 63.87
CA PRO A 37 1.45 10.03 63.78
C PRO A 37 2.03 10.23 65.20
N VAL A 38 2.99 9.38 65.55
CA VAL A 38 3.80 9.55 66.75
C VAL A 38 4.52 10.88 66.60
N SER A 39 4.17 11.87 67.42
CA SER A 39 4.91 13.12 67.44
C SER A 39 6.36 12.78 67.78
N SER A 40 7.27 13.08 66.86
CA SER A 40 8.69 12.94 67.10
C SER A 40 9.09 14.00 68.12
N SER A 41 8.94 13.70 69.40
CA SER A 41 9.69 14.38 70.45
C SER A 41 11.16 14.39 70.01
N PRO A 42 11.91 15.48 70.25
CA PRO A 42 13.36 15.41 70.17
C PRO A 42 13.81 14.24 71.06
N ALA A 43 14.83 13.50 70.63
CA ALA A 43 15.29 12.29 71.33
C ALA A 43 15.82 12.66 72.74
N GLY A 44 14.88 12.81 73.68
CA GLY A 44 15.15 13.09 75.07
C GLY A 44 15.96 11.93 75.61
N GLN A 45 17.14 12.24 76.12
CA GLN A 45 17.99 11.29 76.83
C GLN A 45 17.10 10.57 77.85
N ARG A 46 16.91 9.25 77.68
CA ARG A 46 16.32 8.44 78.75
C ARG A 46 17.16 8.71 79.99
N PRO A 47 16.59 9.12 81.13
CA PRO A 47 17.35 9.31 82.35
C PRO A 47 17.84 7.94 82.82
N ARG A 48 19.01 7.52 82.32
CA ARG A 48 19.67 6.31 82.77
C ARG A 48 20.22 6.58 84.17
N PHE A 49 19.91 5.68 85.08
CA PHE A 49 20.65 5.55 86.34
C PHE A 49 21.98 4.85 86.04
N GLU A 50 22.83 5.48 85.23
CA GLU A 50 24.22 5.10 85.04
C GLU A 50 25.05 5.80 86.12
N GLY A 51 25.57 4.99 87.04
CA GLY A 51 26.33 5.42 88.21
C GLY A 51 26.44 4.24 89.17
N GLU A 52 27.67 3.95 89.59
CA GLU A 52 27.99 2.94 90.60
C GLU A 52 27.22 3.20 91.91
N SER A 53 27.06 2.19 92.76
CA SER A 53 26.18 2.14 93.94
C SER A 53 26.33 3.29 94.96
N GLU A 54 25.85 4.48 94.59
CA GLU A 54 25.88 5.70 95.38
C GLU A 54 24.73 5.67 96.39
N VAL A 55 25.08 5.59 97.69
CA VAL A 55 24.08 5.55 98.78
C VAL A 55 23.51 6.95 98.99
N LEU A 56 22.46 7.29 98.23
CA LEU A 56 21.75 8.55 98.35
C LEU A 56 20.93 8.59 99.65
N SER A 57 20.93 9.74 100.33
CA SER A 57 19.95 9.98 101.40
C SER A 57 18.54 10.14 100.82
N VAL A 58 17.51 9.86 101.62
CA VAL A 58 16.10 10.02 101.21
C VAL A 58 15.82 11.43 100.68
N SER A 59 16.39 12.45 101.35
CA SER A 59 16.30 13.85 100.96
C SER A 59 17.00 14.17 99.63
N GLU A 60 17.98 13.40 99.20
CA GLU A 60 18.65 13.55 97.89
C GLU A 60 17.87 12.85 96.78
N LEU A 61 17.34 11.66 97.07
CA LEU A 61 16.45 10.93 96.18
C LEU A 61 15.21 11.77 95.82
N ASP A 62 14.52 12.32 96.82
CA ASP A 62 13.33 13.17 96.60
C ASP A 62 13.66 14.46 95.84
N ARG A 63 14.82 15.09 96.12
CA ARG A 63 15.30 16.26 95.35
C ARG A 63 15.72 15.91 93.92
N ARG A 64 16.13 14.67 93.64
CA ARG A 64 16.44 14.17 92.29
C ARG A 64 15.15 13.86 91.52
N LEU A 65 14.21 13.14 92.15
CA LEU A 65 12.88 12.84 91.60
C LEU A 65 12.10 14.12 91.29
N LYS A 66 12.06 15.10 92.20
CA LYS A 66 11.41 16.40 91.96
C LYS A 66 11.94 17.09 90.70
N ARG A 67 13.27 17.16 90.54
CA ARG A 67 13.90 17.80 89.37
C ARG A 67 13.58 17.07 88.06
N LEU A 68 13.57 15.73 88.08
CA LEU A 68 13.19 14.92 86.92
C LEU A 68 11.73 15.12 86.52
N LEU A 69 10.81 15.09 87.48
CA LEU A 69 9.38 15.32 87.25
C LEU A 69 9.11 16.73 86.72
N GLU A 70 9.61 17.77 87.40
CA GLU A 70 9.36 19.16 87.00
C GLU A 70 9.99 19.50 85.64
N GLY A 71 11.14 18.91 85.31
CA GLY A 71 11.82 19.09 84.03
C GLY A 71 11.18 18.33 82.86
N SER A 72 10.54 17.18 83.11
CA SER A 72 9.93 16.35 82.07
C SER A 72 8.43 16.59 81.85
N THR A 73 7.74 17.24 82.80
CA THR A 73 6.27 17.42 82.76
C THR A 73 5.82 18.89 82.68
N ALA A 74 6.70 19.79 82.24
CA ALA A 74 6.34 21.19 82.01
C ALA A 74 5.21 21.31 80.95
N ASN A 75 4.20 22.13 81.26
CA ASN A 75 3.00 22.34 80.42
C ASN A 75 2.18 21.07 80.10
N LEU A 76 2.23 20.05 80.95
CA LEU A 76 1.40 18.86 80.78
C LEU A 76 -0.09 19.22 80.90
N ARG A 77 -0.92 18.63 80.04
CA ARG A 77 -2.38 18.72 80.10
C ARG A 77 -2.96 17.43 80.63
N VAL A 78 -3.87 17.56 81.59
CA VAL A 78 -4.56 16.44 82.24
C VAL A 78 -6.05 16.77 82.30
N GLU A 79 -6.90 15.80 82.00
CA GLU A 79 -8.36 15.91 82.10
C GLU A 79 -8.83 15.02 83.26
N GLY A 80 -9.85 15.45 83.99
CA GLY A 80 -10.46 14.65 85.05
C GLY A 80 -11.60 15.36 85.76
N GLU A 81 -12.29 14.63 86.63
CA GLU A 81 -13.30 15.17 87.54
C GLU A 81 -12.62 15.77 88.78
N VAL A 82 -13.02 16.99 89.15
CA VAL A 82 -12.55 17.65 90.38
C VAL A 82 -13.26 17.04 91.59
N SER A 83 -12.49 16.61 92.59
CA SER A 83 -13.03 16.00 93.81
C SER A 83 -12.32 16.51 95.07
N GLY A 84 -13.08 16.92 96.10
CA GLY A 84 -12.54 17.32 97.40
C GLY A 84 -11.94 18.73 97.45
N LEU A 85 -12.44 19.66 96.64
CA LEU A 85 -11.94 21.02 96.48
C LEU A 85 -11.97 21.83 97.78
N LYS A 86 -10.77 22.11 98.31
CA LYS A 86 -10.53 22.93 99.50
C LYS A 86 -9.82 24.22 99.11
N ARG A 87 -10.46 25.35 99.39
CA ARG A 87 -9.89 26.70 99.18
C ARG A 87 -9.28 27.17 100.51
N ALA A 88 -7.95 27.29 100.56
CA ALA A 88 -7.23 27.74 101.75
C ALA A 88 -7.36 29.27 101.95
N PRO A 89 -7.27 29.80 103.19
CA PRO A 89 -7.30 31.24 103.46
C PRO A 89 -6.21 32.05 102.73
N SER A 90 -5.09 31.41 102.35
CA SER A 90 -4.02 31.98 101.52
C SER A 90 -4.42 32.21 100.04
N GLY A 91 -5.62 31.78 99.64
CA GLY A 91 -6.10 31.86 98.26
C GLY A 91 -5.53 30.79 97.32
N HIS A 92 -5.06 29.66 97.87
CA HIS A 92 -4.68 28.47 97.10
C HIS A 92 -5.83 27.46 97.09
N ALA A 93 -5.97 26.69 96.02
CA ALA A 93 -6.94 25.60 95.91
C ALA A 93 -6.22 24.26 95.91
N TYR A 94 -6.71 23.32 96.71
CA TYR A 94 -6.26 21.94 96.80
C TYR A 94 -7.44 21.03 96.42
N PHE A 95 -7.23 20.09 95.50
CA PHE A 95 -8.28 19.18 95.02
C PHE A 95 -7.63 17.92 94.43
N ALA A 96 -8.33 16.80 94.38
CA ALA A 96 -7.92 15.67 93.56
C ALA A 96 -8.53 15.80 92.16
N LEU A 97 -7.78 15.38 91.14
CA LEU A 97 -8.36 14.97 89.86
C LEU A 97 -8.50 13.46 89.83
N LYS A 98 -9.66 12.98 89.39
CA LYS A 98 -9.96 11.56 89.19
C LYS A 98 -10.21 11.28 87.71
N ASP A 99 -9.78 10.11 87.25
CA ASP A 99 -10.28 9.54 85.99
C ASP A 99 -11.66 8.90 86.23
N GLU A 100 -12.50 8.86 85.20
CA GLU A 100 -13.79 8.14 85.21
C GLU A 100 -13.62 6.66 84.83
N ARG A 101 -12.53 6.32 84.12
CA ARG A 101 -12.29 5.00 83.53
C ARG A 101 -11.38 4.10 84.38
N GLU A 102 -10.59 4.70 85.26
CA GLU A 102 -9.64 4.02 86.14
C GLU A 102 -9.76 4.61 87.56
N GLU A 103 -9.46 3.84 88.61
CA GLU A 103 -9.38 4.36 90.00
C GLU A 103 -8.17 5.29 90.23
N ALA A 104 -7.58 5.82 89.16
CA ALA A 104 -6.45 6.71 89.19
C ALA A 104 -6.85 8.11 89.69
N CYS A 105 -6.16 8.59 90.73
CA CYS A 105 -6.34 9.94 91.25
C CYS A 105 -5.00 10.64 91.53
N ILE A 106 -4.95 11.96 91.31
CA ILE A 106 -3.77 12.78 91.61
C ILE A 106 -4.13 14.05 92.39
N GLU A 107 -3.40 14.29 93.47
CA GLU A 107 -3.51 15.49 94.31
C GLU A 107 -3.00 16.72 93.53
N CYS A 108 -3.85 17.73 93.41
CA CYS A 108 -3.59 18.95 92.63
C CYS A 108 -3.52 20.19 93.54
N VAL A 109 -2.60 21.10 93.21
CA VAL A 109 -2.41 22.37 93.90
C VAL A 109 -2.45 23.51 92.88
N MET A 110 -3.42 24.40 93.02
CA MET A 110 -3.50 25.65 92.26
C MET A 110 -3.14 26.84 93.15
N TYR A 111 -2.04 27.52 92.81
CA TYR A 111 -1.63 28.75 93.50
C TYR A 111 -2.50 29.95 93.11
N ARG A 112 -2.56 30.97 93.97
CA ARG A 112 -3.35 32.21 93.76
C ARG A 112 -3.02 32.93 92.44
N THR A 113 -1.80 32.74 91.94
CA THR A 113 -1.27 33.32 90.70
C THR A 113 -1.86 32.73 89.42
N ALA A 114 -2.53 31.56 89.47
CA ALA A 114 -3.16 30.90 88.32
C ALA A 114 -4.39 31.63 87.73
N GLY A 115 -4.75 32.78 88.31
CA GLY A 115 -5.77 33.70 87.80
C GLY A 115 -7.22 33.36 88.22
N PRO A 116 -8.10 34.39 88.32
CA PRO A 116 -9.46 34.21 88.81
C PRO A 116 -10.39 33.45 87.85
N ARG A 117 -10.02 33.30 86.57
CA ARG A 117 -10.78 32.47 85.60
C ARG A 117 -10.60 30.98 85.90
N SER A 118 -9.36 30.51 86.07
CA SER A 118 -9.02 29.13 86.44
C SER A 118 -9.69 28.72 87.76
N LEU A 119 -9.64 29.60 88.77
CA LEU A 119 -10.27 29.38 90.08
C LEU A 119 -11.81 29.39 90.06
N ARG A 120 -12.45 29.83 88.97
CA ARG A 120 -13.91 29.73 88.76
C ARG A 120 -14.31 28.47 87.98
N ALA A 121 -13.41 27.90 87.19
CA ALA A 121 -13.63 26.63 86.48
C ALA A 121 -13.59 25.41 87.42
N LEU A 122 -12.99 25.54 88.61
CA LEU A 122 -12.92 24.47 89.61
C LEU A 122 -14.14 24.47 90.55
N GLN A 123 -14.96 23.43 90.46
CA GLN A 123 -16.04 23.08 91.38
C GLN A 123 -16.04 21.55 91.55
N ASP A 124 -16.44 21.02 92.71
CA ASP A 124 -16.52 19.56 92.91
C ASP A 124 -17.58 18.93 91.99
N GLY A 125 -17.24 17.81 91.35
CA GLY A 125 -18.06 17.12 90.35
C GLY A 125 -17.97 17.69 88.93
N GLU A 126 -17.29 18.83 88.72
CA GLU A 126 -17.06 19.36 87.37
C GLU A 126 -15.86 18.70 86.69
N ARG A 127 -16.03 18.43 85.40
CA ARG A 127 -14.97 17.86 84.55
C ARG A 127 -14.15 18.99 83.93
N VAL A 128 -12.84 18.97 84.18
CA VAL A 128 -11.94 20.06 83.78
C VAL A 128 -10.70 19.53 83.06
N VAL A 129 -10.18 20.34 82.14
CA VAL A 129 -8.84 20.19 81.59
C VAL A 129 -7.93 21.18 82.31
N VAL A 130 -6.95 20.66 83.04
CA VAL A 130 -5.90 21.45 83.68
C VAL A 130 -4.63 21.46 82.84
N THR A 131 -3.87 22.56 82.89
CA THR A 131 -2.50 22.63 82.38
C THR A 131 -1.56 22.97 83.53
N GLY A 132 -0.43 22.27 83.65
CA GLY A 132 0.48 22.40 84.79
C GLY A 132 1.72 21.52 84.68
N LYS A 133 2.23 21.07 85.82
CA LYS A 133 3.39 20.15 85.92
C LYS A 133 3.33 19.24 87.13
N ALA A 134 3.85 18.02 86.99
CA ALA A 134 4.04 17.11 88.12
C ALA A 134 5.25 17.55 88.97
N SER A 135 5.12 17.46 90.29
CA SER A 135 6.13 17.86 91.26
C SER A 135 6.06 16.93 92.48
N LEU A 136 7.15 16.83 93.24
CA LEU A 136 7.23 16.04 94.47
C LEU A 136 7.35 16.96 95.69
N TYR A 137 6.45 16.80 96.66
CA TYR A 137 6.51 17.49 97.94
C TYR A 137 7.50 16.79 98.88
N VAL A 138 8.79 17.12 98.70
CA VAL A 138 9.96 16.56 99.41
C VAL A 138 9.76 16.33 100.92
N PRO A 139 9.14 17.23 101.72
CA PRO A 139 8.98 16.98 103.16
C PRO A 139 8.07 15.79 103.54
N ARG A 140 7.32 15.21 102.59
CA ARG A 140 6.46 14.02 102.81
C ARG A 140 6.49 13.01 101.65
N GLY A 141 7.43 13.13 100.69
CA GLY A 141 7.53 12.23 99.55
C GLY A 141 6.27 12.09 98.68
N ARG A 142 5.33 13.06 98.71
CA ARG A 142 4.05 12.96 97.99
C ARG A 142 4.12 13.57 96.58
N LEU A 143 3.64 12.83 95.59
CA LEU A 143 3.40 13.35 94.24
C LEU A 143 2.23 14.35 94.27
N GLN A 144 2.39 15.46 93.55
CA GLN A 144 1.36 16.47 93.38
C GLN A 144 1.43 17.08 91.97
N PHE A 145 0.30 17.52 91.44
CA PHE A 145 0.23 18.26 90.19
C PHE A 145 0.03 19.75 90.47
N ILE A 146 1.01 20.58 90.10
CA ILE A 146 0.92 22.04 90.23
C ILE A 146 0.16 22.57 89.02
N VAL A 147 -1.07 23.04 89.25
CA VAL A 147 -1.95 23.56 88.21
C VAL A 147 -1.71 25.05 87.98
N GLU A 148 -1.39 25.40 86.74
CA GLU A 148 -1.11 26.76 86.30
C GLU A 148 -2.33 27.40 85.60
N SER A 149 -3.19 26.58 84.97
CA SER A 149 -4.51 27.00 84.47
C SER A 149 -5.51 25.85 84.43
N ALA A 150 -6.81 26.17 84.47
CA ALA A 150 -7.90 25.19 84.38
C ALA A 150 -9.05 25.75 83.53
N ALA A 151 -9.68 24.89 82.74
CA ALA A 151 -10.87 25.20 81.94
C ALA A 151 -11.88 24.04 81.98
N PRO A 152 -13.20 24.29 81.88
CA PRO A 152 -14.20 23.22 81.81
C PRO A 152 -14.00 22.35 80.56
N ALA A 153 -14.28 21.05 80.64
CA ALA A 153 -14.14 20.08 79.54
C ALA A 153 -15.25 20.19 78.46
N GLY A 154 -15.89 21.36 78.31
CA GLY A 154 -17.11 21.58 77.55
C GLY A 154 -17.06 21.35 76.03
N ARG A 155 -15.91 20.92 75.47
CA ARG A 155 -15.83 20.46 74.06
C ARG A 155 -16.48 19.08 73.85
N GLY A 156 -16.49 18.20 74.86
CA GLY A 156 -17.05 16.85 74.73
C GLY A 156 -18.54 16.85 74.38
N ALA A 157 -19.36 17.55 75.16
CA ALA A 157 -20.81 17.60 74.96
C ALA A 157 -21.23 18.23 73.62
N LEU A 158 -20.46 19.20 73.11
CA LEU A 158 -20.70 19.81 71.78
C LEU A 158 -20.37 18.85 70.63
N LEU A 159 -19.31 18.06 70.77
CA LEU A 159 -18.95 17.02 69.80
C LEU A 159 -20.00 15.90 69.80
N GLU A 160 -20.42 15.42 70.97
CA GLU A 160 -21.45 14.38 71.08
C GLU A 160 -22.81 14.84 70.50
N ALA A 161 -23.21 16.10 70.74
CA ALA A 161 -24.42 16.67 70.13
C ALA A 161 -24.32 16.75 68.59
N LEU A 162 -23.13 17.06 68.06
CA LEU A 162 -22.87 17.10 66.62
C LEU A 162 -22.87 15.71 65.99
N GLU A 163 -22.32 14.69 66.67
CA GLU A 163 -22.35 13.30 66.22
C GLU A 163 -23.79 12.76 66.18
N ARG A 164 -24.58 12.99 67.23
CA ARG A 164 -26.01 12.64 67.24
C ARG A 164 -26.79 13.32 66.11
N LEU A 165 -26.54 14.61 65.85
CA LEU A 165 -27.18 15.34 64.74
C LEU A 165 -26.74 14.78 63.37
N LYS A 166 -25.45 14.42 63.22
CA LYS A 166 -24.93 13.78 62.01
C LYS A 166 -25.62 12.44 61.76
N GLU A 167 -25.80 11.60 62.78
CA GLU A 167 -26.49 10.31 62.66
C GLU A 167 -27.97 10.49 62.28
N GLN A 168 -28.67 11.45 62.90
CA GLN A 168 -30.06 11.78 62.56
C GLN A 168 -30.22 12.21 61.10
N LEU A 169 -29.42 13.18 60.63
CA LEU A 169 -29.50 13.68 59.26
C LEU A 169 -28.99 12.66 58.22
N ALA A 170 -28.09 11.75 58.62
CA ALA A 170 -27.68 10.60 57.81
C ALA A 170 -28.83 9.59 57.65
N ALA A 171 -29.56 9.27 58.73
CA ALA A 171 -30.69 8.35 58.71
C ALA A 171 -31.87 8.88 57.88
N GLU A 172 -32.06 10.21 57.84
CA GLU A 172 -32.98 10.89 56.91
C GLU A 172 -32.49 10.93 55.44
N GLY A 173 -31.28 10.46 55.15
CA GLY A 173 -30.70 10.45 53.80
C GLY A 173 -30.24 11.82 53.29
N LEU A 174 -30.00 12.82 54.14
CA LEU A 174 -29.51 14.13 53.66
C LEU A 174 -28.10 14.07 53.05
N PHE A 175 -27.29 13.10 53.47
CA PHE A 175 -25.94 12.89 52.95
C PHE A 175 -25.85 11.81 51.86
N ALA A 176 -27.00 11.26 51.41
CA ALA A 176 -27.07 10.22 50.38
C ALA A 176 -26.43 10.69 49.07
N LEU A 177 -25.67 9.81 48.42
CA LEU A 177 -24.86 10.16 47.24
C LEU A 177 -25.75 10.32 45.99
N GLU A 178 -26.86 9.60 45.97
CA GLU A 178 -27.94 9.61 44.98
C GLU A 178 -28.69 10.94 44.93
N ARG A 179 -28.66 11.72 46.02
CA ARG A 179 -29.24 13.07 46.11
C ARG A 179 -28.39 14.11 45.38
N LYS A 180 -27.07 13.90 45.34
CA LYS A 180 -26.10 14.92 44.90
C LYS A 180 -26.17 15.11 43.40
N ARG A 181 -26.44 16.34 42.97
CA ARG A 181 -26.58 16.69 41.57
C ARG A 181 -25.22 16.92 40.92
N PRO A 182 -25.03 16.56 39.64
CA PRO A 182 -23.83 16.90 38.91
C PRO A 182 -23.68 18.41 38.80
N LEU A 183 -22.45 18.92 38.97
CA LEU A 183 -22.16 20.33 38.77
C LEU A 183 -22.35 20.72 37.30
N PRO A 184 -22.87 21.94 37.00
CA PRO A 184 -22.95 22.43 35.64
C PRO A 184 -21.55 22.54 35.02
N ARG A 185 -21.38 22.05 33.79
CA ARG A 185 -20.08 22.09 33.08
C ARG A 185 -19.61 23.50 32.74
N GLU A 186 -20.56 24.41 32.49
CA GLU A 186 -20.31 25.80 32.10
C GLU A 186 -21.34 26.74 32.75
N PRO A 187 -21.26 26.99 34.07
CA PRO A 187 -22.15 27.94 34.74
C PRO A 187 -21.93 29.35 34.19
N ARG A 188 -23.03 29.98 33.75
CA ARG A 188 -23.06 31.39 33.34
C ARG A 188 -23.05 32.30 34.56
N VAL A 189 -23.81 31.93 35.59
CA VAL A 189 -23.93 32.70 36.84
C VAL A 189 -23.67 31.81 38.05
N ILE A 190 -22.69 32.23 38.86
CA ILE A 190 -22.31 31.58 40.12
C ILE A 190 -22.81 32.47 41.26
N GLY A 191 -23.73 31.96 42.06
CA GLY A 191 -24.10 32.55 43.34
C GLY A 191 -23.02 32.29 44.39
N VAL A 192 -22.74 33.25 45.26
CA VAL A 192 -21.76 33.11 46.34
C VAL A 192 -22.36 33.62 47.65
N VAL A 193 -22.38 32.76 48.66
CA VAL A 193 -22.77 33.07 50.04
C VAL A 193 -21.52 33.11 50.90
N THR A 194 -21.14 34.30 51.33
CA THR A 194 -19.98 34.52 52.21
C THR A 194 -20.06 35.89 52.89
N SER A 195 -19.16 36.16 53.83
CA SER A 195 -18.98 37.47 54.44
C SER A 195 -18.50 38.48 53.40
N GLY A 196 -19.04 39.70 53.42
CA GLY A 196 -18.62 40.76 52.49
C GLY A 196 -17.19 41.30 52.71
N SER A 197 -16.43 40.75 53.64
CA SER A 197 -14.99 40.99 53.83
C SER A 197 -14.18 40.24 52.76
N GLY A 198 -13.21 40.93 52.15
CA GLY A 198 -12.81 40.66 50.77
C GLY A 198 -12.29 39.26 50.41
N ALA A 199 -11.50 38.61 51.26
CA ALA A 199 -10.64 37.49 50.86
C ALA A 199 -11.34 36.40 50.03
N VAL A 200 -12.44 35.84 50.53
CA VAL A 200 -13.19 34.74 49.90
C VAL A 200 -13.70 35.10 48.51
N ILE A 201 -14.37 36.26 48.39
CA ILE A 201 -14.96 36.70 47.13
C ILE A 201 -13.88 37.16 46.13
N HIS A 202 -12.78 37.75 46.61
CA HIS A 202 -11.65 38.13 45.75
C HIS A 202 -10.95 36.90 45.16
N ASP A 203 -10.76 35.84 45.95
CA ASP A 203 -10.19 34.58 45.48
C ASP A 203 -11.06 33.92 44.41
N ILE A 204 -12.38 33.79 44.66
CA ILE A 204 -13.35 33.25 43.69
C ILE A 204 -13.32 34.07 42.39
N VAL A 205 -13.39 35.41 42.48
CA VAL A 205 -13.40 36.30 41.29
C VAL A 205 -12.07 36.24 40.53
N LYS A 206 -10.92 36.21 41.24
CA LYS A 206 -9.58 36.09 40.65
C LYS A 206 -9.42 34.78 39.87
N VAL A 207 -9.84 33.66 40.45
CA VAL A 207 -9.82 32.35 39.80
C VAL A 207 -10.77 32.32 38.60
N ALA A 208 -11.99 32.84 38.75
CA ALA A 208 -12.98 32.89 37.68
C ALA A 208 -12.48 33.69 36.48
N PHE A 209 -11.99 34.91 36.71
CA PHE A 209 -11.47 35.79 35.66
C PHE A 209 -10.25 35.20 34.94
N ARG A 210 -9.32 34.59 35.69
CA ARG A 210 -8.14 33.91 35.13
C ARG A 210 -8.51 32.74 34.20
N ARG A 211 -9.53 31.95 34.56
CA ARG A 211 -9.87 30.70 33.85
C ARG A 211 -10.76 30.92 32.63
N GLY A 212 -11.74 31.81 32.70
CA GLY A 212 -12.61 32.09 31.54
C GLY A 212 -13.70 33.15 31.74
N GLY A 213 -13.89 33.63 32.97
CA GLY A 213 -14.99 34.49 33.37
C GLY A 213 -16.26 33.70 33.71
N ALA A 214 -16.97 34.18 34.73
CA ALA A 214 -18.33 33.80 35.08
C ALA A 214 -18.99 35.02 35.75
N ARG A 215 -20.31 35.20 35.62
CA ARG A 215 -21.03 36.26 36.35
C ARG A 215 -21.16 35.82 37.81
N VAL A 216 -20.55 36.56 38.74
CA VAL A 216 -20.60 36.23 40.17
C VAL A 216 -21.64 37.09 40.87
N LEU A 217 -22.58 36.48 41.59
CA LEU A 217 -23.59 37.17 42.40
C LEU A 217 -23.34 36.91 43.89
N LEU A 218 -22.93 37.94 44.62
CA LEU A 218 -22.66 37.85 46.06
C LEU A 218 -23.92 38.13 46.89
N ALA A 219 -24.40 37.11 47.60
CA ALA A 219 -25.35 37.28 48.69
C ALA A 219 -24.59 37.31 50.03
N ARG A 220 -24.46 38.50 50.62
CA ARG A 220 -23.68 38.71 51.85
C ARG A 220 -24.38 38.05 53.05
N ALA A 221 -23.65 37.23 53.79
CA ALA A 221 -24.10 36.63 55.05
C ALA A 221 -22.98 36.65 56.10
N LEU A 222 -23.33 36.72 57.38
CA LEU A 222 -22.41 36.33 58.45
C LEU A 222 -22.08 34.83 58.32
N VAL A 223 -20.79 34.50 58.31
CA VAL A 223 -20.28 33.11 58.23
C VAL A 223 -19.87 32.54 59.59
N GLN A 224 -19.90 33.36 60.64
CA GLN A 224 -19.53 32.98 62.01
C GLN A 224 -20.30 33.84 63.03
N GLY A 225 -20.43 33.34 64.26
CA GLY A 225 -21.11 34.04 65.35
C GLY A 225 -22.64 33.92 65.35
N PRO A 226 -23.31 34.50 66.37
CA PRO A 226 -24.75 34.36 66.56
C PRO A 226 -25.54 34.95 65.39
N GLY A 227 -26.49 34.18 64.86
CA GLY A 227 -27.33 34.57 63.72
C GLY A 227 -26.75 34.27 62.34
N ALA A 228 -25.52 33.74 62.24
CA ALA A 228 -24.91 33.33 60.97
C ALA A 228 -25.78 32.31 60.21
N SER A 229 -26.25 31.24 60.85
CA SER A 229 -27.11 30.21 60.26
C SER A 229 -28.33 30.81 59.54
N ALA A 230 -29.06 31.70 60.23
CA ALA A 230 -30.25 32.36 59.69
C ALA A 230 -29.94 33.34 58.55
N GLN A 231 -28.73 33.90 58.49
CA GLN A 231 -28.28 34.73 57.37
C GLN A 231 -27.86 33.89 56.16
N ILE A 232 -27.14 32.79 56.37
CA ILE A 232 -26.76 31.83 55.32
C ILE A 232 -28.03 31.29 54.65
N CYS A 233 -29.03 30.85 55.43
CA CYS A 233 -30.29 30.34 54.87
C CYS A 233 -31.05 31.40 54.05
N ARG A 234 -31.06 32.66 54.51
CA ARG A 234 -31.64 33.78 53.73
C ARG A 234 -30.85 34.07 52.47
N ALA A 235 -29.52 34.05 52.51
CA ALA A 235 -28.66 34.34 51.37
C ALA A 235 -28.82 33.28 50.25
N ILE A 236 -28.92 31.99 50.60
CA ILE A 236 -29.27 30.92 49.64
C ILE A 236 -30.67 31.19 49.05
N GLY A 237 -31.64 31.57 49.88
CA GLY A 237 -32.99 31.94 49.44
C GLY A 237 -33.06 33.13 48.49
N LEU A 238 -32.22 34.15 48.68
CA LEU A 238 -32.12 35.31 47.78
C LEU A 238 -31.49 34.93 46.43
N LEU A 239 -30.47 34.06 46.42
CA LEU A 239 -29.85 33.60 45.17
C LEU A 239 -30.83 32.75 44.34
N GLU A 240 -31.66 31.92 44.96
CA GLU A 240 -32.68 31.12 44.27
C GLU A 240 -33.87 31.93 43.72
N GLN A 241 -34.02 33.20 44.10
CA GLN A 241 -34.98 34.11 43.48
C GLN A 241 -34.48 34.66 42.13
N VAL A 242 -33.20 34.48 41.82
CA VAL A 242 -32.56 34.91 40.56
C VAL A 242 -32.51 33.72 39.60
N PRO A 243 -33.36 33.64 38.55
CA PRO A 243 -33.49 32.44 37.73
C PRO A 243 -32.23 32.07 36.95
N GLU A 244 -31.30 33.01 36.73
CA GLU A 244 -30.07 32.73 35.98
C GLU A 244 -28.96 32.06 36.81
N VAL A 245 -29.10 31.92 38.14
CA VAL A 245 -28.08 31.27 38.98
C VAL A 245 -28.02 29.78 38.68
N ASP A 246 -26.90 29.30 38.13
CA ASP A 246 -26.72 27.89 37.77
C ASP A 246 -26.22 27.03 38.94
N VAL A 247 -25.53 27.65 39.91
CA VAL A 247 -24.83 26.99 41.02
C VAL A 247 -24.55 27.99 42.14
N ILE A 248 -24.53 27.53 43.40
CA ILE A 248 -24.21 28.36 44.58
C ILE A 248 -22.94 27.83 45.25
N ILE A 249 -21.99 28.71 45.56
CA ILE A 249 -20.87 28.44 46.47
C ILE A 249 -21.27 28.96 47.86
N VAL A 250 -21.25 28.11 48.88
CA VAL A 250 -21.30 28.51 50.29
C VAL A 250 -19.89 28.41 50.86
N GLY A 251 -19.29 29.51 51.32
CA GLY A 251 -17.88 29.48 51.74
C GLY A 251 -17.50 30.50 52.80
N ARG A 252 -16.49 30.15 53.61
CA ARG A 252 -15.93 31.01 54.66
C ARG A 252 -14.47 31.38 54.39
N GLY A 253 -13.98 32.39 55.08
CA GLY A 253 -12.55 32.75 55.08
C GLY A 253 -11.75 31.88 56.04
N GLY A 254 -10.43 32.07 56.06
CA GLY A 254 -9.57 31.47 57.09
C GLY A 254 -10.05 31.84 58.50
N GLY A 255 -10.18 30.84 59.35
CA GLY A 255 -10.73 30.95 60.71
C GLY A 255 -10.53 29.65 61.47
N SER A 256 -10.77 29.66 62.78
CA SER A 256 -10.57 28.49 63.64
C SER A 256 -11.63 27.41 63.39
N ALA A 257 -11.42 26.21 63.96
CA ALA A 257 -12.43 25.16 63.98
C ALA A 257 -13.67 25.57 64.81
N ASP A 258 -13.49 26.40 65.85
CA ASP A 258 -14.61 26.91 66.66
C ASP A 258 -15.56 27.83 65.85
N ASP A 259 -15.06 28.41 64.74
CA ASP A 259 -15.84 29.22 63.78
C ASP A 259 -16.64 28.37 62.76
N LEU A 260 -16.74 27.04 62.91
CA LEU A 260 -17.53 26.17 62.02
C LEU A 260 -18.98 25.95 62.46
N SER A 261 -19.35 26.37 63.68
CA SER A 261 -20.66 26.10 64.31
C SER A 261 -21.87 26.41 63.40
N ALA A 262 -21.85 27.54 62.69
CA ALA A 262 -22.93 27.95 61.77
C ALA A 262 -23.15 26.99 60.58
N PHE A 263 -22.15 26.19 60.20
CA PHE A 263 -22.22 25.23 59.09
C PHE A 263 -22.53 23.79 59.56
N ASN A 264 -22.60 23.60 60.87
CA ASN A 264 -23.09 22.38 61.52
C ASN A 264 -24.53 22.56 62.05
N ASP A 265 -25.13 23.73 61.82
CA ASP A 265 -26.51 24.05 62.17
C ASP A 265 -27.49 23.28 61.26
N GLU A 266 -28.43 22.56 61.86
CA GLU A 266 -29.43 21.75 61.18
C GLU A 266 -30.21 22.56 60.11
N ALA A 267 -30.54 23.81 60.40
CA ALA A 267 -31.29 24.65 59.47
C ALA A 267 -30.48 24.97 58.20
N VAL A 268 -29.16 25.14 58.31
CA VAL A 268 -28.27 25.35 57.16
C VAL A 268 -28.12 24.07 56.35
N VAL A 269 -27.91 22.93 57.02
CA VAL A 269 -27.81 21.62 56.36
C VAL A 269 -29.07 21.32 55.57
N ARG A 270 -30.26 21.40 56.20
CA ARG A 270 -31.54 21.20 55.54
C ARG A 270 -31.75 22.19 54.38
N ARG A 271 -31.34 23.45 54.55
CA ARG A 271 -31.52 24.48 53.51
C ARG A 271 -30.64 24.25 52.28
N VAL A 272 -29.41 23.76 52.47
CA VAL A 272 -28.51 23.35 51.38
C VAL A 272 -29.05 22.09 50.71
N ALA A 273 -29.52 21.11 51.49
CA ALA A 273 -30.13 19.88 50.98
C ALA A 273 -31.35 20.15 50.08
N GLN A 274 -32.14 21.17 50.41
CA GLN A 274 -33.35 21.59 49.70
C GLN A 274 -33.08 22.64 48.60
N ALA A 275 -31.82 22.97 48.32
CA ALA A 275 -31.52 24.04 47.38
C ALA A 275 -31.97 23.70 45.96
N ARG A 276 -32.50 24.68 45.22
CA ARG A 276 -33.03 24.46 43.85
C ARG A 276 -31.94 24.20 42.81
N VAL A 277 -30.75 24.76 43.05
CA VAL A 277 -29.56 24.63 42.20
C VAL A 277 -28.45 23.92 42.97
N PRO A 278 -27.48 23.28 42.30
CA PRO A 278 -26.35 22.62 42.97
C PRO A 278 -25.61 23.56 43.91
N VAL A 279 -25.18 23.05 45.06
CA VAL A 279 -24.42 23.78 46.06
C VAL A 279 -23.02 23.18 46.20
N VAL A 280 -21.99 24.03 46.11
CA VAL A 280 -20.61 23.70 46.44
C VAL A 280 -20.28 24.26 47.81
N SER A 281 -19.94 23.39 48.76
CA SER A 281 -19.39 23.84 50.04
C SER A 281 -17.90 24.13 49.92
N ALA A 282 -17.49 25.32 50.37
CA ALA A 282 -16.12 25.81 50.42
C ALA A 282 -15.80 26.30 51.84
N VAL A 283 -16.15 25.47 52.82
CA VAL A 283 -16.19 25.83 54.26
C VAL A 283 -15.07 25.16 55.04
N GLY A 284 -14.94 23.84 54.90
CA GLY A 284 -13.95 23.02 55.59
C GLY A 284 -12.59 23.01 54.89
N HIS A 285 -11.51 23.00 55.68
CA HIS A 285 -10.17 22.63 55.18
C HIS A 285 -10.07 21.10 55.09
N GLU A 286 -8.98 20.55 54.56
CA GLU A 286 -8.86 19.10 54.32
C GLU A 286 -9.17 18.22 55.54
N VAL A 287 -8.85 18.69 56.76
CA VAL A 287 -9.04 17.97 58.03
C VAL A 287 -10.43 18.21 58.68
N ASP A 288 -11.01 19.41 58.52
CA ASP A 288 -12.26 19.79 59.19
C ASP A 288 -13.45 19.66 58.22
N VAL A 289 -14.31 18.66 58.42
CA VAL A 289 -15.52 18.43 57.60
C VAL A 289 -16.77 18.86 58.36
N SER A 290 -17.49 19.85 57.84
CA SER A 290 -18.78 20.29 58.39
C SER A 290 -19.95 19.43 57.89
N LEU A 291 -21.09 19.47 58.58
CA LEU A 291 -22.32 18.81 58.11
C LEU A 291 -22.81 19.41 56.78
N THR A 292 -22.55 20.71 56.54
CA THR A 292 -22.79 21.34 55.24
C THR A 292 -21.92 20.75 54.12
N ASP A 293 -20.64 20.43 54.39
CA ASP A 293 -19.76 19.76 53.42
C ASP A 293 -20.25 18.35 53.05
N LEU A 294 -20.83 17.63 54.02
CA LEU A 294 -21.43 16.30 53.79
C LEU A 294 -22.70 16.38 52.94
N CYS A 295 -23.52 17.42 53.15
CA CYS A 295 -24.81 17.59 52.46
C CYS A 295 -24.70 18.25 51.07
N ALA A 296 -23.69 19.08 50.84
CA ALA A 296 -23.52 19.78 49.57
C ALA A 296 -23.34 18.82 48.38
N ASP A 297 -23.79 19.24 47.20
CA ASP A 297 -23.66 18.47 45.95
C ASP A 297 -22.18 18.23 45.60
N ALA A 298 -21.30 19.18 45.92
CA ALA A 298 -19.85 19.00 45.91
C ALA A 298 -19.14 19.73 47.06
N ARG A 299 -17.92 19.28 47.38
CA ARG A 299 -17.03 19.88 48.39
C ARG A 299 -15.77 20.43 47.73
N ALA A 300 -15.33 21.59 48.19
CA ALA A 300 -14.04 22.19 47.93
C ALA A 300 -13.35 22.53 49.26
N ALA A 301 -12.06 22.23 49.38
CA ALA A 301 -11.24 22.55 50.55
C ALA A 301 -10.90 24.05 50.66
N THR A 302 -11.09 24.83 49.58
CA THR A 302 -10.91 26.29 49.57
C THR A 302 -11.91 26.99 48.64
N PRO A 303 -12.22 28.27 48.87
CA PRO A 303 -12.99 29.11 47.93
C PRO A 303 -12.38 29.18 46.54
N SER A 304 -11.04 29.23 46.44
CA SER A 304 -10.32 29.15 45.16
C SER A 304 -10.63 27.83 44.44
N GLN A 305 -10.56 26.69 45.12
CA GLN A 305 -10.86 25.39 44.52
C GLN A 305 -12.32 25.28 44.08
N ALA A 306 -13.29 25.86 44.82
CA ALA A 306 -14.68 25.91 44.38
C ALA A 306 -14.84 26.65 43.04
N ALA A 307 -14.13 27.77 42.86
CA ALA A 307 -14.08 28.46 41.58
C ALA A 307 -13.32 27.69 40.49
N GLU A 308 -12.32 26.86 40.84
CA GLU A 308 -11.62 25.99 39.88
C GLU A 308 -12.45 24.77 39.44
N LEU A 309 -13.32 24.25 40.31
CA LEU A 309 -14.28 23.20 39.96
C LEU A 309 -15.37 23.71 39.02
N LEU A 310 -15.82 24.94 39.22
CA LEU A 310 -16.97 25.51 38.49
C LEU A 310 -16.60 26.30 37.23
N VAL A 311 -15.45 27.00 37.20
CA VAL A 311 -15.08 27.84 36.05
C VAL A 311 -14.13 27.07 35.13
N PRO A 312 -14.51 26.79 33.86
CA PRO A 312 -13.66 26.05 32.93
C PRO A 312 -12.40 26.83 32.52
N ASP A 313 -11.30 26.12 32.22
CA ASP A 313 -10.10 26.72 31.65
C ASP A 313 -10.28 26.99 30.14
N ALA A 314 -10.63 28.22 29.80
CA ALA A 314 -10.70 28.74 28.42
C ALA A 314 -9.33 28.85 27.75
N GLY A 315 -8.23 28.78 28.50
CA GLY A 315 -6.88 28.57 27.98
C GLY A 315 -6.69 27.14 27.47
N ALA A 316 -7.09 26.14 28.26
CA ALA A 316 -7.09 24.72 27.84
C ALA A 316 -7.98 24.52 26.60
N ARG A 317 -9.21 25.02 26.61
CA ARG A 317 -10.11 24.91 25.44
C ARG A 317 -9.53 25.59 24.19
N ARG A 318 -8.87 26.75 24.32
CA ARG A 318 -8.18 27.39 23.18
C ARG A 318 -7.02 26.55 22.65
N ARG A 319 -6.23 25.90 23.51
CA ARG A 319 -5.17 24.96 23.11
C ARG A 319 -5.76 23.75 22.37
N GLU A 320 -6.85 23.18 22.90
CA GLU A 320 -7.55 22.04 22.30
C GLU A 320 -8.13 22.38 20.92
N LEU A 321 -8.84 23.52 20.78
CA LEU A 321 -9.34 24.01 19.49
C LEU A 321 -8.21 24.25 18.48
N GLY A 322 -7.07 24.77 18.92
CA GLY A 322 -5.87 24.89 18.08
C GLY A 322 -5.37 23.55 17.56
N LEU A 323 -5.26 22.54 18.43
CA LEU A 323 -4.87 21.17 18.05
C LEU A 323 -5.86 20.52 17.09
N LEU A 324 -7.17 20.70 17.32
CA LEU A 324 -8.23 20.20 16.45
C LEU A 324 -8.19 20.88 15.06
N SER A 325 -7.97 22.20 15.01
CA SER A 325 -7.84 22.96 13.76
C SER A 325 -6.62 22.50 12.92
N VAL A 326 -5.47 22.26 13.56
CA VAL A 326 -4.27 21.72 12.89
C VAL A 326 -4.51 20.29 12.38
N ARG A 327 -5.19 19.44 13.16
CA ARG A 327 -5.57 18.07 12.74
C ARG A 327 -6.52 18.11 11.53
N LEU A 328 -7.57 18.94 11.57
CA LEU A 328 -8.51 19.12 10.47
C LEU A 328 -7.81 19.60 9.19
N SER A 329 -6.95 20.62 9.30
CA SER A 329 -6.19 21.16 8.16
C SER A 329 -5.31 20.10 7.50
N ARG A 330 -4.65 19.23 8.29
CA ARG A 330 -3.87 18.11 7.76
C ARG A 330 -4.75 17.05 7.11
N ALA A 331 -5.87 16.68 7.72
CA ALA A 331 -6.80 15.69 7.16
C ALA A 331 -7.33 16.15 5.80
N VAL A 332 -7.81 17.40 5.70
CA VAL A 332 -8.26 18.02 4.44
C VAL A 332 -7.13 18.05 3.40
N GLY A 333 -5.91 18.42 3.80
CA GLY A 333 -4.74 18.42 2.93
C GLY A 333 -4.41 17.04 2.36
N HIS A 334 -4.43 15.99 3.19
CA HIS A 334 -4.23 14.60 2.75
C HIS A 334 -5.33 14.12 1.81
N THR A 335 -6.61 14.41 2.12
CA THR A 335 -7.74 14.03 1.25
C THR A 335 -7.64 14.69 -0.12
N LEU A 336 -7.30 15.99 -0.17
CA LEU A 336 -7.10 16.72 -1.44
C LEU A 336 -5.89 16.21 -2.22
N ALA A 337 -4.78 15.87 -1.55
CA ALA A 337 -3.60 15.31 -2.19
C ALA A 337 -3.87 13.92 -2.79
N ALA A 338 -4.59 13.05 -2.06
CA ALA A 338 -4.99 11.74 -2.54
C ALA A 338 -5.95 11.82 -3.74
N ALA A 339 -6.93 12.73 -3.69
CA ALA A 339 -7.87 12.95 -4.79
C ALA A 339 -7.18 13.50 -6.06
N ARG A 340 -6.20 14.40 -5.90
CA ARG A 340 -5.37 14.87 -7.03
C ARG A 340 -4.53 13.75 -7.63
N ALA A 341 -3.82 12.99 -6.80
CA ALA A 341 -3.03 11.85 -7.28
C ALA A 341 -3.89 10.79 -7.98
N ASP A 342 -5.14 10.57 -7.54
CA ASP A 342 -6.06 9.66 -8.23
C ASP A 342 -6.53 10.23 -9.59
N LEU A 343 -6.83 11.52 -9.65
CA LEU A 343 -7.15 12.20 -10.91
C LEU A 343 -5.98 12.13 -11.90
N ASP A 344 -4.76 12.46 -11.45
CA ASP A 344 -3.55 12.42 -12.27
C ASP A 344 -3.28 11.01 -12.81
N ARG A 345 -3.48 9.97 -11.99
CA ARG A 345 -3.41 8.56 -12.43
C ARG A 345 -4.46 8.23 -13.48
N ARG A 346 -5.72 8.66 -13.30
CA ARG A 346 -6.80 8.40 -14.28
C ARG A 346 -6.52 9.13 -15.60
N VAL A 347 -6.05 10.36 -15.55
CA VAL A 347 -5.66 11.14 -16.73
C VAL A 347 -4.48 10.47 -17.45
N ALA A 348 -3.48 9.99 -16.72
CA ALA A 348 -2.37 9.23 -17.31
C ALA A 348 -2.82 7.88 -17.90
N ALA A 349 -3.79 7.20 -17.27
CA ALA A 349 -4.34 5.92 -17.74
C ALA A 349 -5.17 6.05 -19.05
N LEU A 350 -5.70 7.24 -19.35
CA LEU A 350 -6.31 7.54 -20.65
C LEU A 350 -5.29 7.61 -21.80
N GLY A 351 -3.98 7.56 -21.49
CA GLY A 351 -2.92 7.54 -22.49
C GLY A 351 -2.83 8.82 -23.31
N SER A 352 -2.24 8.73 -24.51
CA SER A 352 -2.32 9.83 -25.48
C SER A 352 -3.48 9.57 -26.45
N PRO A 353 -4.35 10.57 -26.73
CA PRO A 353 -5.44 10.43 -27.68
C PRO A 353 -4.95 10.01 -29.07
N GLU A 354 -3.74 10.40 -29.48
CA GLU A 354 -3.19 9.95 -30.76
C GLU A 354 -2.97 8.43 -30.81
N ARG A 355 -2.56 7.79 -29.70
CA ARG A 355 -2.38 6.33 -29.65
C ARG A 355 -3.70 5.58 -29.63
N LEU A 356 -4.71 6.09 -28.92
CA LEU A 356 -6.06 5.53 -28.93
C LEU A 356 -6.73 5.62 -30.32
N LEU A 357 -6.35 6.61 -31.13
CA LEU A 357 -6.87 6.79 -32.49
C LEU A 357 -6.01 6.12 -33.58
N ALA A 358 -4.75 5.78 -33.29
CA ALA A 358 -3.83 5.20 -34.27
C ALA A 358 -4.30 3.84 -34.82
N GLU A 359 -4.78 2.94 -33.95
CA GLU A 359 -5.28 1.62 -34.38
C GLU A 359 -6.54 1.74 -35.27
N PRO A 360 -7.61 2.48 -34.89
CA PRO A 360 -8.73 2.76 -35.79
C PRO A 360 -8.34 3.46 -37.10
N GLN A 361 -7.36 4.38 -37.07
CA GLN A 361 -6.86 5.03 -38.29
C GLN A 361 -6.18 4.04 -39.23
N GLN A 362 -5.33 3.15 -38.70
CA GLN A 362 -4.70 2.10 -39.50
C GLN A 362 -5.75 1.13 -40.07
N GLU A 363 -6.77 0.74 -39.30
CA GLU A 363 -7.85 -0.12 -39.79
C GLU A 363 -8.61 0.53 -40.96
N VAL A 364 -8.91 1.84 -40.86
CA VAL A 364 -9.55 2.62 -41.94
C VAL A 364 -8.67 2.65 -43.20
N ASP A 365 -7.36 2.86 -43.06
CA ASP A 365 -6.42 2.87 -44.19
C ASP A 365 -6.27 1.48 -44.84
N GLU A 366 -6.24 0.41 -44.04
CA GLU A 366 -6.23 -0.96 -44.54
C GLU A 366 -7.52 -1.32 -45.30
N LEU A 367 -8.68 -0.93 -44.76
CA LEU A 367 -9.99 -1.10 -45.41
C LEU A 367 -10.09 -0.28 -46.70
N ARG A 368 -9.59 0.97 -46.70
CA ARG A 368 -9.49 1.82 -47.89
C ARG A 368 -8.65 1.16 -48.98
N GLY A 369 -7.43 0.73 -48.64
CA GLY A 369 -6.55 0.05 -49.59
C GLY A 369 -7.13 -1.29 -50.09
N ARG A 370 -7.87 -2.03 -49.26
CA ARG A 370 -8.60 -3.24 -49.68
C ARG A 370 -9.71 -2.92 -50.69
N LEU A 371 -10.47 -1.85 -50.46
CA LEU A 371 -11.52 -1.37 -51.35
C LEU A 371 -10.94 -0.92 -52.70
N GLU A 372 -9.91 -0.07 -52.69
CA GLU A 372 -9.24 0.42 -53.90
C GLU A 372 -8.72 -0.74 -54.77
N ARG A 373 -8.00 -1.70 -54.16
CA ARG A 373 -7.52 -2.89 -54.87
C ARG A 373 -8.65 -3.78 -55.39
N ALA A 374 -9.81 -3.82 -54.72
CA ALA A 374 -10.97 -4.56 -55.20
C ALA A 374 -11.64 -3.86 -56.40
N MET A 375 -11.77 -2.53 -56.34
CA MET A 375 -12.28 -1.71 -57.44
C MET A 375 -11.37 -1.79 -58.67
N GLU A 376 -10.05 -1.65 -58.49
CA GLU A 376 -9.08 -1.73 -59.59
C GLU A 376 -9.10 -3.11 -60.27
N ARG A 377 -9.12 -4.21 -59.48
CA ARG A 377 -9.29 -5.56 -60.02
C ARG A 377 -10.60 -5.73 -60.78
N ARG A 378 -11.71 -5.19 -60.26
CA ARG A 378 -13.01 -5.27 -60.94
C ARG A 378 -12.98 -4.52 -62.27
N ILE A 379 -12.58 -3.25 -62.27
CA ILE A 379 -12.50 -2.41 -63.47
C ILE A 379 -11.56 -3.01 -64.51
N SER A 380 -10.40 -3.54 -64.09
CA SER A 380 -9.44 -4.20 -64.99
C SER A 380 -10.01 -5.49 -65.58
N GLY A 381 -10.74 -6.29 -64.79
CA GLY A 381 -11.44 -7.48 -65.26
C GLY A 381 -12.52 -7.16 -66.30
N GLU A 382 -13.37 -6.16 -66.04
CA GLU A 382 -14.40 -5.70 -66.99
C GLU A 382 -13.77 -5.19 -68.29
N ARG A 383 -12.70 -4.38 -68.21
CA ARG A 383 -11.95 -3.89 -69.39
C ARG A 383 -11.33 -5.04 -70.19
N ALA A 384 -10.75 -6.03 -69.53
CA ALA A 384 -10.17 -7.20 -70.20
C ALA A 384 -11.25 -8.07 -70.86
N GLY A 385 -12.42 -8.22 -70.22
CA GLY A 385 -13.59 -8.89 -70.77
C GLY A 385 -14.13 -8.18 -72.02
N LEU A 386 -14.30 -6.85 -71.95
CA LEU A 386 -14.70 -6.02 -73.09
C LEU A 386 -13.70 -6.18 -74.26
N ALA A 387 -12.40 -6.00 -74.01
CA ALA A 387 -11.35 -6.16 -75.03
C ALA A 387 -11.27 -7.59 -75.60
N GLN A 388 -11.73 -8.62 -74.88
CA GLN A 388 -11.88 -9.98 -75.41
C GLN A 388 -13.10 -10.09 -76.33
N ILE A 389 -14.23 -9.49 -75.95
CA ILE A 389 -15.46 -9.45 -76.77
C ILE A 389 -15.21 -8.67 -78.06
N GLU A 390 -14.57 -7.50 -77.99
CA GLU A 390 -14.18 -6.68 -79.15
C GLU A 390 -13.26 -7.46 -80.11
N ARG A 391 -12.23 -8.15 -79.59
CA ARG A 391 -11.36 -9.00 -80.42
C ARG A 391 -12.10 -10.16 -81.07
N ARG A 392 -13.05 -10.79 -80.36
CA ARG A 392 -13.90 -11.87 -80.94
C ARG A 392 -14.82 -11.34 -82.03
N LEU A 393 -15.37 -10.13 -81.86
CA LEU A 393 -16.20 -9.46 -82.85
C LEU A 393 -15.39 -9.07 -84.08
N ALA A 394 -14.22 -8.44 -83.90
CA ALA A 394 -13.30 -8.07 -84.96
C ALA A 394 -12.79 -9.29 -85.76
N GLY A 395 -12.44 -10.38 -85.09
CA GLY A 395 -12.02 -11.63 -85.74
C GLY A 395 -13.14 -12.33 -86.53
N ARG A 396 -14.41 -12.13 -86.14
CA ARG A 396 -15.58 -12.60 -86.88
C ARG A 396 -16.10 -11.62 -87.93
N HIS A 397 -15.49 -10.44 -88.05
CA HIS A 397 -15.90 -9.44 -89.04
C HIS A 397 -15.65 -10.00 -90.47
N PRO A 398 -16.62 -9.91 -91.41
CA PRO A 398 -16.51 -10.55 -92.73
C PRO A 398 -15.21 -10.21 -93.48
N ARG A 399 -14.73 -8.95 -93.39
CA ARG A 399 -13.44 -8.55 -93.99
C ARG A 399 -12.24 -9.32 -93.43
N ALA A 400 -12.21 -9.62 -92.13
CA ALA A 400 -11.10 -10.34 -91.49
C ALA A 400 -11.13 -11.83 -91.88
N VAL A 401 -12.31 -12.45 -91.89
CA VAL A 401 -12.50 -13.84 -92.34
C VAL A 401 -12.09 -14.01 -93.80
N ILE A 402 -12.52 -13.10 -94.69
CA ILE A 402 -12.15 -13.11 -96.12
C ILE A 402 -10.65 -12.85 -96.30
N ALA A 403 -10.03 -11.97 -95.51
CA ALA A 403 -8.59 -11.72 -95.57
C ALA A 403 -7.77 -12.95 -95.15
N GLY A 404 -8.17 -13.65 -94.09
CA GLY A 404 -7.55 -14.92 -93.67
C GLY A 404 -7.65 -16.00 -94.75
N ALA A 405 -8.86 -16.24 -95.26
CA ALA A 405 -9.08 -17.22 -96.34
C ALA A 405 -8.28 -16.91 -97.63
N ARG A 406 -8.07 -15.62 -97.94
CA ARG A 406 -7.19 -15.19 -99.05
C ARG A 406 -5.70 -15.42 -98.75
N ALA A 407 -5.26 -15.22 -97.51
CA ALA A 407 -3.89 -15.49 -97.09
C ALA A 407 -3.56 -17.00 -97.19
N ASP A 408 -4.49 -17.87 -96.78
CA ASP A 408 -4.34 -19.33 -96.85
C ASP A 408 -4.27 -19.87 -98.29
N LEU A 409 -4.91 -19.19 -99.24
CA LEU A 409 -4.95 -19.61 -100.65
C LEU A 409 -3.55 -19.67 -101.28
N GLY A 410 -2.67 -18.73 -100.95
CA GLY A 410 -1.31 -18.66 -101.52
C GLY A 410 -0.48 -19.92 -101.22
N PRO A 411 -0.25 -20.29 -99.95
CA PRO A 411 0.42 -21.52 -99.56
C PRO A 411 -0.23 -22.79 -100.12
N LEU A 412 -1.56 -22.83 -100.21
CA LEU A 412 -2.28 -23.98 -100.80
C LEU A 412 -2.00 -24.13 -102.30
N LEU A 413 -2.00 -23.03 -103.07
CA LEU A 413 -1.65 -23.06 -104.50
C LEU A 413 -0.20 -23.49 -104.74
N VAL A 414 0.74 -23.03 -103.88
CA VAL A 414 2.14 -23.47 -103.95
C VAL A 414 2.27 -24.98 -103.67
N ARG A 415 1.57 -25.49 -102.66
CA ARG A 415 1.53 -26.94 -102.33
C ARG A 415 0.92 -27.75 -103.47
N LEU A 416 -0.18 -27.28 -104.06
CA LEU A 416 -0.83 -27.92 -105.22
C LEU A 416 0.13 -28.00 -106.41
N GLY A 417 0.77 -26.89 -106.79
CA GLY A 417 1.74 -26.86 -107.89
C GLY A 417 2.94 -27.80 -107.66
N ALA A 418 3.40 -27.94 -106.42
CA ALA A 418 4.45 -28.91 -106.06
C ALA A 418 3.98 -30.37 -106.16
N ALA A 419 2.74 -30.67 -105.76
CA ALA A 419 2.14 -31.99 -105.89
C ALA A 419 1.94 -32.38 -107.36
N THR A 420 1.39 -31.49 -108.19
CA THR A 420 1.19 -31.72 -109.63
C THR A 420 2.51 -31.99 -110.35
N ARG A 421 3.57 -31.20 -110.07
CA ARG A 421 4.90 -31.45 -110.64
C ARG A 421 5.48 -32.81 -110.26
N ARG A 422 5.23 -33.27 -109.02
CA ARG A 422 5.66 -34.60 -108.54
C ARG A 422 4.92 -35.73 -109.26
N TYR A 423 3.59 -35.58 -109.42
CA TYR A 423 2.74 -36.56 -110.12
C TYR A 423 3.15 -36.73 -111.59
N VAL A 424 3.30 -35.62 -112.34
CA VAL A 424 3.72 -35.65 -113.75
C VAL A 424 5.11 -36.29 -113.92
N ARG A 425 6.06 -36.04 -113.00
CA ARG A 425 7.38 -36.68 -113.02
C ARG A 425 7.27 -38.20 -112.82
N GLY A 426 6.41 -38.68 -111.91
CA GLY A 426 6.18 -40.11 -111.69
C GLY A 426 5.50 -40.83 -112.85
N LEU A 427 4.67 -40.13 -113.65
CA LEU A 427 4.14 -40.68 -114.90
C LEU A 427 5.23 -40.83 -115.97
N ARG A 428 6.09 -39.80 -116.15
CA ARG A 428 7.20 -39.84 -117.11
C ARG A 428 8.22 -40.93 -116.79
N GLY A 429 8.51 -41.18 -115.51
CA GLY A 429 9.41 -42.26 -115.08
C GLY A 429 8.90 -43.65 -115.49
N ARG A 430 7.62 -43.96 -115.18
CA ARG A 430 7.00 -45.24 -115.56
C ARG A 430 7.00 -45.48 -117.06
N PHE A 431 6.66 -44.46 -117.86
CA PHE A 431 6.72 -44.54 -119.32
C PHE A 431 8.12 -44.92 -119.85
N ALA A 432 9.19 -44.36 -119.25
CA ALA A 432 10.56 -44.68 -119.65
C ALA A 432 10.96 -46.14 -119.31
N GLU A 433 10.53 -46.66 -118.15
CA GLU A 433 10.75 -48.07 -117.78
C GLU A 433 10.06 -49.04 -118.74
N ASP A 434 8.82 -48.74 -119.15
CA ASP A 434 8.04 -49.61 -120.02
C ASP A 434 8.60 -49.65 -121.46
N VAL A 435 9.11 -48.52 -121.96
CA VAL A 435 9.87 -48.46 -123.24
C VAL A 435 11.16 -49.28 -123.17
N ALA A 436 11.89 -49.23 -122.04
CA ALA A 436 13.09 -50.04 -121.85
C ALA A 436 12.77 -51.55 -121.80
N ARG A 437 11.71 -51.96 -121.09
CA ARG A 437 11.22 -53.35 -121.07
C ARG A 437 10.87 -53.86 -122.46
N LEU A 438 10.13 -53.09 -123.25
CA LEU A 438 9.75 -53.46 -124.62
C LEU A 438 10.99 -53.71 -125.52
N SER A 439 12.02 -52.88 -125.37
CA SER A 439 13.24 -52.93 -126.19
C SER A 439 14.09 -54.18 -125.94
N ALA A 440 14.03 -54.75 -124.72
CA ALA A 440 14.79 -55.93 -124.33
C ALA A 440 14.28 -57.25 -124.96
N MET A 441 13.02 -57.28 -125.44
CA MET A 441 12.33 -58.50 -125.90
C MET A 441 12.43 -58.75 -127.42
N SER A 442 13.16 -57.92 -128.17
CA SER A 442 13.25 -58.05 -129.64
C SER A 442 14.28 -59.11 -130.07
N PRO A 443 13.93 -60.09 -130.95
CA PRO A 443 14.87 -61.09 -131.46
C PRO A 443 16.04 -60.51 -132.28
N LEU A 444 15.87 -59.33 -132.88
CA LEU A 444 16.94 -58.63 -133.60
C LEU A 444 18.08 -58.21 -132.65
N SER A 445 17.73 -57.87 -131.40
CA SER A 445 18.67 -57.54 -130.32
C SER A 445 19.53 -58.72 -129.86
N VAL A 446 19.22 -59.95 -130.30
CA VAL A 446 19.99 -61.18 -130.00
C VAL A 446 21.00 -61.45 -131.10
N LEU A 447 20.60 -61.37 -132.37
CA LEU A 447 21.51 -61.51 -133.52
C LEU A 447 22.60 -60.42 -133.53
N ALA A 448 22.25 -59.19 -133.14
CA ALA A 448 23.20 -58.08 -133.03
C ALA A 448 24.34 -58.30 -132.00
N ARG A 449 24.25 -59.32 -131.14
CA ARG A 449 25.29 -59.67 -130.15
C ARG A 449 26.27 -60.74 -130.64
N GLY A 450 26.27 -61.04 -131.94
CA GLY A 450 27.20 -62.00 -132.55
C GLY A 450 26.74 -63.46 -132.54
N TYR A 451 25.50 -63.74 -132.13
CA TYR A 451 24.92 -65.08 -132.23
C TYR A 451 24.44 -65.37 -133.65
N ALA A 452 24.66 -66.61 -134.10
CA ALA A 452 24.23 -67.09 -135.41
C ALA A 452 23.15 -68.17 -135.28
N ILE A 453 22.23 -68.22 -136.24
CA ILE A 453 21.22 -69.28 -136.38
C ILE A 453 21.67 -70.20 -137.51
N THR A 454 22.03 -71.43 -137.15
CA THR A 454 22.45 -72.46 -138.10
C THR A 454 21.26 -73.30 -138.55
N THR A 455 21.13 -73.58 -139.84
CA THR A 455 20.04 -74.32 -140.46
C THR A 455 20.55 -75.39 -141.44
N ASP A 456 19.81 -76.48 -141.62
CA ASP A 456 20.09 -77.52 -142.61
C ASP A 456 19.79 -77.06 -144.06
N ALA A 457 20.05 -77.95 -145.02
CA ALA A 457 19.75 -77.70 -146.44
C ALA A 457 18.25 -77.53 -146.76
N SER A 458 17.35 -77.87 -145.83
CA SER A 458 15.89 -77.67 -145.93
C SER A 458 15.40 -76.38 -145.25
N GLY A 459 16.29 -75.66 -144.56
CA GLY A 459 15.99 -74.42 -143.83
C GLY A 459 15.50 -74.61 -142.39
N ARG A 460 15.60 -75.83 -141.82
CA ARG A 460 15.26 -76.07 -140.41
C ARG A 460 16.45 -75.75 -139.51
N ALA A 461 16.21 -75.13 -138.36
CA ALA A 461 17.26 -74.80 -137.40
C ALA A 461 17.90 -76.06 -136.80
N ILE A 462 19.23 -76.15 -136.89
CA ILE A 462 20.03 -77.21 -136.28
C ILE A 462 20.28 -76.80 -134.82
N LEU A 463 19.69 -77.55 -133.90
CA LEU A 463 19.77 -77.32 -132.45
C LEU A 463 20.65 -78.35 -131.72
N ASP A 464 20.96 -79.48 -132.35
CA ASP A 464 21.83 -80.53 -131.85
C ASP A 464 22.84 -80.90 -132.95
N ALA A 465 24.13 -80.93 -132.62
CA ALA A 465 25.18 -81.21 -133.59
C ALA A 465 25.11 -82.62 -134.19
N ARG A 466 24.41 -83.57 -133.54
CA ARG A 466 24.27 -84.96 -134.00
C ARG A 466 23.29 -85.15 -135.16
N THR A 467 22.52 -84.13 -135.53
CA THR A 467 21.55 -84.23 -136.64
C THR A 467 22.17 -83.92 -138.01
N VAL A 468 23.51 -83.78 -138.10
CA VAL A 468 24.23 -83.43 -139.33
C VAL A 468 25.47 -84.31 -139.44
N ALA A 469 25.67 -84.96 -140.58
CA ALA A 469 26.80 -85.86 -140.79
C ALA A 469 28.05 -85.12 -141.30
N ALA A 470 29.24 -85.69 -141.05
CA ALA A 470 30.46 -85.21 -141.67
C ALA A 470 30.37 -85.31 -143.21
N GLY A 471 30.65 -84.20 -143.91
CA GLY A 471 30.46 -84.01 -145.34
C GLY A 471 29.17 -83.25 -145.73
N GLU A 472 28.24 -83.03 -144.79
CA GLU A 472 26.94 -82.40 -145.06
C GLU A 472 27.00 -80.87 -145.02
N ARG A 473 26.15 -80.19 -145.81
CA ARG A 473 26.15 -78.72 -145.95
C ARG A 473 25.11 -78.05 -145.06
N ILE A 474 25.53 -77.01 -144.36
CA ILE A 474 24.73 -76.19 -143.45
C ILE A 474 24.75 -74.72 -143.85
N VAL A 475 23.75 -73.95 -143.42
CA VAL A 475 23.64 -72.51 -143.66
C VAL A 475 23.62 -71.78 -142.32
N VAL A 476 24.53 -70.82 -142.11
CA VAL A 476 24.68 -70.06 -140.87
C VAL A 476 24.25 -68.62 -141.11
N ARG A 477 23.16 -68.17 -140.49
CA ARG A 477 22.65 -66.80 -140.57
C ARG A 477 23.09 -65.96 -139.37
N VAL A 478 23.73 -64.83 -139.63
CA VAL A 478 24.21 -63.86 -138.63
C VAL A 478 23.36 -62.58 -138.65
N HIS A 479 23.75 -61.55 -137.88
CA HIS A 479 23.10 -60.23 -137.86
C HIS A 479 22.83 -59.67 -139.27
N GLU A 480 23.84 -59.75 -140.15
CA GLU A 480 23.74 -59.34 -141.55
C GLU A 480 24.32 -60.44 -142.46
N GLY A 481 23.44 -61.06 -143.27
CA GLY A 481 23.83 -62.07 -144.26
C GLY A 481 23.77 -63.52 -143.78
N SER A 482 24.19 -64.44 -144.65
CA SER A 482 24.19 -65.89 -144.39
C SER A 482 25.31 -66.59 -145.16
N LEU A 483 25.97 -67.53 -144.49
CA LEU A 483 27.13 -68.27 -144.98
C LEU A 483 26.74 -69.72 -145.23
N ARG A 484 27.34 -70.38 -146.23
CA ARG A 484 27.25 -71.85 -146.39
C ARG A 484 28.54 -72.48 -145.89
N ALA A 485 28.43 -73.47 -145.01
CA ALA A 485 29.55 -74.26 -144.50
C ALA A 485 29.32 -75.74 -144.78
N THR A 486 30.38 -76.55 -144.69
CA THR A 486 30.30 -78.01 -144.79
C THR A 486 30.90 -78.59 -143.52
N VAL A 487 30.20 -79.53 -142.87
CA VAL A 487 30.63 -80.09 -141.59
C VAL A 487 31.81 -81.03 -141.82
N THR A 488 32.98 -80.71 -141.28
CA THR A 488 34.19 -81.55 -141.38
C THR A 488 34.21 -82.68 -140.36
N ALA A 489 33.71 -82.43 -139.16
CA ALA A 489 33.45 -83.42 -138.12
C ALA A 489 32.32 -82.95 -137.20
N SER A 490 31.59 -83.90 -136.61
CA SER A 490 30.48 -83.65 -135.68
C SER A 490 30.76 -84.37 -134.36
N ALA A 491 30.93 -83.62 -133.27
CA ALA A 491 31.12 -84.14 -131.92
C ALA A 491 29.87 -83.93 -131.05
N GLY A 492 29.70 -84.75 -130.02
CA GLY A 492 28.65 -84.54 -129.00
C GLY A 492 28.92 -83.28 -128.16
N PRO A 493 27.89 -82.69 -127.53
CA PRO A 493 28.06 -81.50 -126.70
C PRO A 493 28.98 -81.81 -125.50
N GLY A 494 30.23 -81.34 -125.58
CA GLY A 494 31.26 -81.50 -124.53
C GLY A 494 32.56 -82.18 -124.96
N GLU A 495 32.63 -82.77 -126.17
CA GLU A 495 33.84 -83.44 -126.67
C GLU A 495 34.65 -82.56 -127.63
N PRO A 496 35.97 -82.35 -127.41
CA PRO A 496 36.81 -81.52 -128.27
C PRO A 496 37.28 -82.25 -129.54
N LEU A 497 37.31 -81.53 -130.66
CA LEU A 497 37.92 -81.97 -131.92
C LEU A 497 39.43 -81.67 -131.89
N GLY A 498 40.27 -82.69 -132.09
CA GLY A 498 41.72 -82.63 -131.95
C GLY A 498 42.47 -81.84 -133.05
N GLU A 499 43.60 -81.26 -132.68
CA GLU A 499 44.28 -80.15 -133.38
C GLU A 499 45.24 -80.57 -134.51
N GLY A 500 45.53 -79.60 -135.39
CA GLY A 500 46.69 -79.58 -136.28
C GLY A 500 47.34 -78.20 -136.24
N THR A 501 48.54 -78.12 -135.66
CA THR A 501 49.31 -76.90 -135.43
C THR A 501 49.94 -76.30 -136.69
N GLU A 502 49.99 -74.97 -136.79
CA GLU A 502 51.12 -74.26 -137.40
C GLU A 502 51.29 -72.86 -136.79
N ALA A 503 52.51 -72.31 -136.87
CA ALA A 503 52.97 -71.15 -136.10
C ALA A 503 53.31 -69.93 -137.00
N ASP A 504 53.76 -68.85 -136.35
CA ASP A 504 54.02 -67.48 -136.84
C ASP A 504 52.80 -66.52 -136.84
N GLY A 505 52.96 -65.23 -136.53
CA GLY A 505 54.16 -64.53 -136.07
C GLY A 505 54.13 -63.02 -136.35
N GLY A 506 54.50 -62.20 -135.37
CA GLY A 506 55.01 -60.84 -135.60
C GLY A 506 54.04 -59.64 -135.51
N GLY A 507 54.41 -58.67 -134.67
CA GLY A 507 54.16 -57.23 -134.84
C GLY A 507 52.77 -56.67 -134.45
N SER A 508 52.61 -55.40 -134.11
CA SER A 508 53.58 -54.39 -133.59
C SER A 508 52.83 -53.12 -133.13
N ASN A 509 53.36 -52.42 -132.11
CA ASN A 509 53.25 -50.97 -131.82
C ASN A 509 51.95 -50.16 -132.06
N GLY A 510 51.59 -49.33 -131.06
CA GLY A 510 51.55 -47.86 -131.31
C GLY A 510 50.47 -47.00 -130.62
N GLY A 511 50.93 -46.03 -129.80
CA GLY A 511 50.22 -44.78 -129.45
C GLY A 511 49.33 -44.82 -128.18
N SER A 512 49.51 -44.01 -127.11
CA SER A 512 49.61 -42.53 -126.96
C SER A 512 48.30 -41.77 -127.30
N GLY A 513 47.78 -40.81 -126.51
CA GLY A 513 48.19 -40.25 -125.21
C GLY A 513 47.57 -38.84 -124.98
N GLY A 514 47.44 -38.38 -123.71
CA GLY A 514 47.02 -37.02 -123.31
C GLY A 514 45.51 -36.79 -123.08
N GLY A 515 45.04 -35.90 -122.18
CA GLY A 515 45.76 -35.06 -121.18
C GLY A 515 44.83 -34.07 -120.41
N GLY A 516 45.33 -33.43 -119.34
CA GLY A 516 44.71 -32.33 -118.54
C GLY A 516 44.00 -32.78 -117.25
N MET A 517 44.43 -32.51 -116.00
CA MET A 517 44.68 -31.24 -115.23
C MET A 517 43.39 -30.45 -114.89
N SER A 518 43.19 -29.85 -113.70
CA SER A 518 44.06 -29.44 -112.56
C SER A 518 43.34 -29.51 -111.16
N VAL A 519 43.99 -29.77 -110.00
CA VAL A 519 44.53 -28.85 -108.93
C VAL A 519 43.52 -27.77 -108.43
N GLY A 520 43.32 -27.36 -107.16
CA GLY A 520 43.84 -27.61 -105.78
C GLY A 520 43.28 -26.50 -104.83
N GLY A 521 43.51 -26.34 -103.50
CA GLY A 521 44.15 -27.15 -102.43
C GLY A 521 44.59 -26.30 -101.20
N VAL A 522 44.26 -26.71 -99.94
CA VAL A 522 44.78 -26.18 -98.62
C VAL A 522 44.33 -24.74 -98.21
N GLY A 523 44.18 -24.29 -96.94
CA GLY A 523 44.13 -24.91 -95.60
C GLY A 523 44.62 -23.99 -94.44
N SER A 524 44.13 -24.20 -93.19
CA SER A 524 44.58 -23.57 -91.91
C SER A 524 44.43 -22.03 -91.79
N SER A 525 44.56 -21.31 -90.66
CA SER A 525 44.74 -21.53 -89.20
C SER A 525 44.18 -20.26 -88.50
N GLY A 526 44.07 -20.03 -87.18
CA GLY A 526 44.43 -20.71 -85.93
C GLY A 526 44.57 -19.62 -84.82
N GLY A 527 44.11 -19.86 -83.58
CA GLY A 527 44.22 -18.84 -82.52
C GLY A 527 43.51 -19.18 -81.20
N ARG A 528 44.29 -19.35 -80.12
CA ARG A 528 43.84 -19.54 -78.71
C ARG A 528 43.57 -18.14 -78.08
N ALA A 529 42.94 -17.94 -76.91
CA ALA A 529 43.04 -18.74 -75.69
C ALA A 529 41.93 -18.56 -74.62
N ARG A 530 41.84 -19.62 -73.79
CA ARG A 530 41.33 -19.82 -72.41
C ARG A 530 40.71 -18.68 -71.59
N GLY A 531 39.63 -19.03 -70.87
CA GLY A 531 39.15 -18.33 -69.66
C GLY A 531 37.92 -19.01 -69.02
N VAL A 532 38.08 -20.15 -68.35
CA VAL A 532 36.95 -20.92 -67.77
C VAL A 532 36.65 -20.49 -66.32
N ARG A 533 35.38 -20.14 -66.05
CA ARG A 533 34.81 -20.06 -64.69
C ARG A 533 33.97 -21.32 -64.40
N ALA A 534 33.97 -21.76 -63.14
CA ALA A 534 33.09 -22.80 -62.61
C ALA A 534 32.47 -22.36 -61.26
N PRO A 535 31.34 -22.94 -60.77
CA PRO A 535 30.38 -22.21 -59.95
C PRO A 535 30.13 -22.71 -58.51
N ARG A 536 29.39 -21.88 -57.76
CA ARG A 536 28.60 -22.11 -56.51
C ARG A 536 28.36 -23.57 -56.07
N ARG A 537 28.43 -23.83 -54.75
CA ARG A 537 27.26 -24.23 -53.92
C ARG A 537 27.49 -24.22 -52.39
N ARG A 538 26.37 -24.36 -51.66
CA ARG A 538 26.16 -24.24 -50.21
C ARG A 538 26.91 -25.28 -49.35
N ALA A 539 27.14 -24.93 -48.09
CA ALA A 539 27.01 -25.84 -46.94
C ALA A 539 26.33 -25.09 -45.77
N ALA A 540 25.68 -25.82 -44.86
CA ALA A 540 25.01 -25.29 -43.67
C ALA A 540 25.40 -26.09 -42.42
N ARG A 541 25.47 -25.41 -41.26
CA ARG A 541 25.62 -25.95 -39.90
C ARG A 541 25.16 -24.82 -38.97
N ILE A 542 24.05 -24.92 -38.23
CA ILE A 542 23.76 -25.76 -37.05
C ILE A 542 24.68 -25.44 -35.87
N GLU A 543 24.16 -24.60 -34.98
CA GLU A 543 24.16 -24.62 -33.51
C GLU A 543 22.88 -23.85 -33.12
N GLY A 544 22.05 -24.29 -32.16
CA GLY A 544 22.31 -24.23 -30.72
C GLY A 544 21.83 -22.85 -30.21
N GLU A 545 20.84 -22.71 -29.31
CA GLU A 545 20.25 -23.65 -28.35
C GLU A 545 18.73 -23.44 -28.16
N GLN A 546 18.09 -24.42 -27.54
CA GLN A 546 16.74 -24.28 -26.98
C GLN A 546 16.83 -23.72 -25.56
N LEU A 547 15.96 -22.77 -25.21
CA LEU A 547 15.46 -22.64 -23.84
C LEU A 547 13.97 -22.27 -23.88
N ARG A 548 13.14 -23.32 -23.92
CA ARG A 548 11.73 -23.25 -23.50
C ARG A 548 11.68 -23.50 -22.01
N LEU A 549 10.91 -22.68 -21.29
CA LEU A 549 10.02 -22.99 -20.14
C LEU A 549 9.90 -21.70 -19.28
N GLY A 550 8.73 -21.10 -19.11
CA GLY A 550 7.43 -21.41 -19.73
C GLY A 550 6.29 -20.59 -19.13
N LEU A 551 5.07 -21.00 -19.49
CA LEU A 551 3.76 -20.64 -18.90
C LEU A 551 3.20 -19.24 -19.25
N GLU A 552 2.18 -19.29 -20.11
CA GLU A 552 1.11 -18.28 -20.31
C GLU A 552 -0.01 -18.46 -19.24
N PRO A 553 -1.19 -17.80 -19.34
CA PRO A 553 -1.39 -16.36 -19.19
C PRO A 553 -2.51 -16.01 -18.16
N SER A 554 -2.85 -14.72 -18.11
CA SER A 554 -4.08 -14.08 -17.62
C SER A 554 -5.34 -14.92 -17.32
N GLU A 555 -6.05 -14.60 -16.23
CA GLU A 555 -7.38 -13.95 -16.31
C GLU A 555 -7.91 -13.42 -14.95
N GLU A 556 -9.06 -12.74 -14.99
CA GLU A 556 -9.53 -11.68 -14.04
C GLU A 556 -10.53 -12.17 -12.95
N PRO A 557 -11.03 -11.30 -12.03
CA PRO A 557 -11.50 -11.72 -10.70
C PRO A 557 -12.98 -12.11 -10.60
N ARG A 558 -13.35 -12.70 -9.46
CA ARG A 558 -14.75 -12.82 -9.00
C ARG A 558 -14.97 -12.06 -7.69
N SER A 559 -16.15 -11.47 -7.60
CA SER A 559 -16.75 -10.90 -6.39
C SER A 559 -17.10 -11.98 -5.37
N ASP A 560 -16.87 -11.70 -4.09
CA ASP A 560 -17.82 -11.88 -2.98
C ASP A 560 -17.16 -11.34 -1.68
N GLY A 561 -17.88 -10.51 -0.92
CA GLY A 561 -17.37 -9.81 0.27
C GLY A 561 -18.06 -8.47 0.53
#